data_AF-A0A1I2D198-F1
#
_entry.id   AF-A0A1I2D198-F1
#
_cell.length_a   1.000
_cell.length_b   1.000
_cell.length_c   1.000
_cell.angle_alpha   90.00
_cell.angle_beta   90.00
_cell.angle_gamma   90.00
#
_symmetry.space_group_name_H-M   'P 1'
#
loop_
_entity.id
_entity.type
_entity.pdbx_description
1 polymer ?
#
loop_
_entity_poly.entity_id
_entity_poly.type
_entity_poly.pdbx_seq_one_letter_code
_entity_poly.pdbx_strand_id
1 'polypeptide(L)'
;MAQRATSVDVVRAMTDQALREVRVRRVETIEDPLWFPGVDDPTSYDVMAPAYVDLATSRLIQAGVAVERPTTTTTDPELTADIVPSDSKE
;
A
#
# COMPACT_ATOMS: atom_id res chain seq x y z
N MET A 1 39.69 -3.21 -5.94
CA MET A 1 38.26 -3.55 -5.75
C MET A 1 37.42 -3.51 -7.05
N ALA A 2 37.89 -2.93 -8.16
CA ALA A 2 37.10 -2.77 -9.40
C ALA A 2 36.70 -4.08 -10.11
N GLN A 3 37.57 -5.10 -10.12
CA GLN A 3 37.31 -6.38 -10.82
C GLN A 3 36.09 -7.15 -10.29
N ARG A 4 35.80 -7.02 -8.99
CA ARG A 4 34.68 -7.69 -8.32
C ARG A 4 33.34 -7.03 -8.66
N ALA A 5 33.30 -5.70 -8.76
CA ALA A 5 32.11 -4.97 -9.19
C ALA A 5 31.72 -5.35 -10.64
N THR A 6 32.70 -5.39 -11.56
CA THR A 6 32.48 -5.84 -12.95
C THR A 6 31.90 -7.26 -13.01
N SER A 7 32.34 -8.17 -12.13
CA SER A 7 31.78 -9.54 -12.11
C SER A 7 30.33 -9.60 -11.64
N VAL A 8 29.92 -8.74 -10.70
CA VAL A 8 28.53 -8.71 -10.19
C VAL A 8 27.58 -8.18 -11.25
N ASP A 9 27.96 -7.11 -11.95
CA ASP A 9 27.14 -6.53 -13.02
C ASP A 9 26.94 -7.49 -14.19
N VAL A 10 27.99 -8.24 -14.57
CA VAL A 10 27.90 -9.28 -15.60
C VAL A 10 26.98 -10.41 -15.18
N VAL A 11 27.10 -10.92 -13.94
CA VAL A 11 26.20 -11.97 -13.42
C VAL A 11 24.75 -11.49 -13.36
N ARG A 12 24.52 -10.22 -12.98
CA ARG A 12 23.20 -9.61 -12.97
C ARG A 12 22.60 -9.55 -14.38
N ALA A 13 23.38 -9.10 -15.36
CA ALA A 13 22.95 -9.04 -16.76
C ALA A 13 22.64 -10.45 -17.33
N MET A 14 23.47 -11.45 -17.04
CA MET A 14 23.22 -12.84 -17.47
C MET A 14 21.96 -13.42 -16.82
N THR A 15 21.73 -13.13 -15.54
CA THR A 15 20.52 -13.56 -14.82
C THR A 15 19.27 -12.91 -15.40
N ASP A 16 19.33 -11.60 -15.68
CA ASP A 16 18.22 -10.87 -16.29
C ASP A 16 17.89 -11.41 -17.69
N GLN A 17 18.91 -11.79 -18.47
CA GLN A 17 18.72 -12.44 -19.76
C GLN A 17 18.05 -13.81 -19.61
N ALA A 18 18.55 -14.68 -18.73
CA ALA A 18 17.97 -16.00 -18.50
C ALA A 18 16.50 -15.94 -18.04
N LEU A 19 16.18 -14.99 -17.15
CA LEU A 19 14.80 -14.78 -16.68
C LEU A 19 13.86 -14.34 -17.83
N ARG A 20 14.34 -13.49 -18.74
CA ARG A 20 13.57 -13.10 -19.94
C ARG A 20 13.30 -14.28 -20.86
N GLU A 21 14.27 -15.17 -21.06
CA GLU A 21 14.12 -16.37 -21.90
C GLU A 21 13.03 -17.31 -21.39
N VAL A 22 12.91 -17.46 -20.06
CA VAL A 22 11.84 -18.26 -19.43
C VAL A 22 10.55 -17.47 -19.15
N ARG A 23 10.44 -16.25 -19.70
CA ARG A 23 9.28 -15.34 -19.52
C ARG A 23 8.96 -15.00 -18.06
N VAL A 24 9.96 -15.06 -17.18
CA VAL A 24 9.85 -14.62 -15.79
C VAL A 24 10.28 -13.16 -15.70
N ARG A 25 9.45 -12.34 -15.05
CA ARG A 25 9.73 -10.91 -14.86
C ARG A 25 10.21 -10.66 -13.45
N ARG A 26 11.24 -9.81 -13.32
CA ARG A 26 11.63 -9.25 -12.03
C ARG A 26 10.75 -8.04 -11.77
N VAL A 27 10.09 -8.05 -10.63
CA VAL A 27 9.23 -6.96 -10.19
C VAL A 27 9.76 -6.38 -8.89
N GLU A 28 9.57 -5.08 -8.73
CA GLU A 28 9.74 -4.38 -7.46
C GLU A 28 8.36 -4.11 -6.87
N THR A 29 8.26 -4.29 -5.56
CA THR A 29 7.04 -4.08 -4.78
C THR A 29 7.05 -2.66 -4.22
N ILE A 30 5.97 -1.91 -4.44
CA ILE A 30 5.78 -0.59 -3.85
C ILE A 30 4.66 -0.67 -2.81
N GLU A 31 5.00 -0.36 -1.58
CA GLU A 31 4.08 -0.33 -0.42
C GLU A 31 3.75 1.09 0.04
N ASP A 32 4.21 2.11 -0.69
CA ASP A 32 3.89 3.50 -0.40
C ASP A 32 2.53 3.87 -1.04
N PRO A 33 1.48 4.18 -0.24
CA PRO A 33 0.14 4.51 -0.75
C PRO A 33 0.11 5.74 -1.66
N LEU A 34 1.08 6.66 -1.57
CA LEU A 34 1.14 7.85 -2.44
C LEU A 34 1.23 7.51 -3.94
N TRP A 35 1.70 6.31 -4.26
CA TRP A 35 1.81 5.84 -5.64
C TRP A 35 0.51 5.21 -6.14
N PHE A 36 -0.52 5.11 -5.29
CA PHE A 36 -1.76 4.43 -5.61
C PHE A 36 -2.80 5.45 -6.09
N PRO A 37 -3.58 5.13 -7.13
CA PRO A 37 -4.57 6.07 -7.66
C PRO A 37 -5.63 6.44 -6.61
N GLY A 38 -5.90 7.73 -6.44
CA GLY A 38 -6.95 8.23 -5.54
C GLY A 38 -6.55 8.30 -4.07
N VAL A 39 -5.27 8.11 -3.73
CA VAL A 39 -4.74 8.38 -2.40
C VAL A 39 -4.14 9.79 -2.37
N ASP A 40 -4.79 10.70 -1.64
CA ASP A 40 -4.32 12.08 -1.48
C ASP A 40 -3.49 12.26 -0.19
N ASP A 41 -3.73 11.44 0.82
CA ASP A 41 -3.00 11.40 2.09
C ASP A 41 -2.68 9.95 2.48
N PRO A 42 -1.40 9.51 2.46
CA PRO A 42 -1.04 8.11 2.70
C PRO A 42 -1.27 7.68 4.15
N THR A 43 -1.39 8.60 5.09
CA THR A 43 -1.60 8.27 6.52
C THR A 43 -3.04 7.85 6.81
N SER A 44 -3.97 8.23 5.94
CA SER A 44 -5.38 7.89 6.02
C SER A 44 -5.72 6.55 5.38
N TYR A 45 -4.75 5.82 4.82
CA TYR A 45 -4.99 4.57 4.09
C TYR A 45 -4.12 3.42 4.59
N ASP A 46 -4.66 2.20 4.50
CA ASP A 46 -3.92 0.94 4.65
C ASP A 46 -3.73 0.26 3.29
N VAL A 47 -2.52 -0.24 3.04
CA VAL A 47 -2.20 -1.03 1.85
C VAL A 47 -2.78 -2.44 2.01
N MET A 48 -3.73 -2.78 1.13
CA MET A 48 -4.30 -4.13 1.03
C MET A 48 -3.54 -4.99 0.03
N ALA A 49 -3.07 -4.40 -1.05
CA ALA A 49 -2.20 -5.04 -2.01
C ALA A 49 -1.15 -4.03 -2.50
N PRO A 50 0.13 -4.42 -2.61
CA PRO A 50 1.15 -3.52 -3.11
C PRO A 50 1.01 -3.28 -4.62
N ALA A 51 1.64 -2.23 -5.12
CA ALA A 51 1.85 -2.06 -6.55
C ALA A 51 3.09 -2.85 -7.00
N TYR A 52 3.10 -3.26 -8.27
CA TYR A 52 4.23 -3.97 -8.88
C TYR A 52 4.75 -3.24 -10.10
N VAL A 53 6.05 -2.95 -10.11
CA VAL A 53 6.75 -2.32 -11.24
C VAL A 53 7.73 -3.31 -11.85
N ASP A 54 7.74 -3.38 -13.18
CA ASP A 54 8.69 -4.15 -13.95
C ASP A 54 10.08 -3.50 -13.87
N LEU A 55 11.08 -4.18 -13.32
CA LEU A 55 12.44 -3.63 -13.17
C LEU A 55 13.18 -3.46 -14.50
N ALA A 56 12.79 -4.19 -15.54
CA ALA A 56 13.46 -4.12 -16.84
C ALA A 56 12.94 -2.97 -17.70
N THR A 57 11.67 -2.60 -17.54
CA THR A 57 11.00 -1.57 -18.36
C THR A 57 10.57 -0.34 -17.57
N SER A 58 10.67 -0.37 -16.24
CA SER A 58 10.19 0.65 -15.32
C SER A 58 8.70 0.96 -15.50
N ARG A 59 7.91 -0.03 -15.96
CA ARG A 59 6.47 0.11 -16.19
C ARG A 59 5.68 -0.51 -15.05
N LEU A 60 4.58 0.13 -14.70
CA LEU A 60 3.59 -0.43 -13.78
C LEU A 60 2.96 -1.68 -14.41
N ILE A 61 3.05 -2.81 -13.70
CA ILE A 61 2.41 -4.08 -14.08
C ILE A 61 1.02 -4.14 -13.46
N GLN A 62 0.93 -3.77 -12.18
CA GLN A 62 -0.29 -3.81 -11.39
C GLN A 62 -0.28 -2.64 -10.43
N ALA A 63 -1.37 -1.88 -10.41
CA ALA A 63 -1.58 -0.83 -9.41
C ALA A 63 -1.80 -1.45 -8.02
N GLY A 64 -1.34 -0.74 -7.00
CA GLY A 64 -1.63 -1.09 -5.63
C GLY A 64 -3.09 -0.85 -5.27
N VAL A 65 -3.51 -1.46 -4.18
CA VAL A 65 -4.85 -1.30 -3.60
C VAL A 65 -4.66 -0.79 -2.18
N ALA A 66 -5.19 0.39 -1.93
CA ALA A 66 -5.29 0.99 -0.61
C ALA A 66 -6.77 1.14 -0.24
N VAL A 67 -7.06 1.01 1.05
CA VAL A 67 -8.39 1.28 1.63
C VAL A 67 -8.25 2.34 2.69
N GLU A 68 -9.21 3.25 2.73
CA GLU A 68 -9.26 4.30 3.73
C GLU A 68 -9.43 3.66 5.12
N ARG A 69 -8.62 4.11 6.08
CA ARG A 69 -8.68 3.66 7.45
C ARG A 69 -10.03 4.07 8.04
N PRO A 70 -10.68 3.18 8.80
CA PRO A 70 -11.85 3.60 9.55
C PRO A 70 -11.42 4.66 10.57
N THR A 71 -11.81 5.91 10.35
CA THR A 71 -11.75 6.92 11.40
C THR A 71 -12.83 6.55 12.41
N THR A 72 -12.46 5.93 13.52
CA THR A 72 -13.36 5.83 14.68
C THR A 72 -13.61 7.24 15.19
N THR A 73 -14.64 7.90 14.67
CA THR A 73 -15.27 8.99 15.41
C THR A 73 -15.99 8.30 16.56
N THR A 74 -15.34 8.23 17.72
CA THR A 74 -16.01 7.90 18.97
C THR A 74 -17.05 8.98 19.21
N THR A 75 -18.29 8.73 18.80
CA THR A 75 -19.43 9.50 19.26
C THR A 75 -19.58 9.19 20.74
N ASP A 76 -19.19 10.15 21.57
CA ASP A 76 -19.36 10.15 23.01
C ASP A 76 -20.85 9.96 23.36
N PRO A 77 -21.28 8.88 24.05
CA PRO A 77 -22.65 8.74 24.51
C PRO A 77 -22.84 9.40 25.90
N GLU A 78 -22.27 10.58 26.15
CA GLU A 78 -22.59 11.40 27.32
C GLU A 78 -23.52 12.57 26.95
N LEU A 79 -24.78 12.27 26.56
CA LEU A 79 -25.87 13.26 26.59
C LEU A 79 -27.26 12.60 26.46
N THR A 80 -27.60 11.74 27.43
CA THR A 80 -29.00 11.50 27.83
C THR A 80 -29.06 11.44 29.36
N ALA A 81 -28.61 12.52 30.00
CA ALA A 81 -29.11 12.86 31.32
C ALA A 81 -30.49 13.52 31.15
N ASP A 82 -31.41 13.17 32.04
CA ASP A 82 -32.67 13.86 32.35
C ASP A 82 -33.83 13.79 31.34
N ILE A 83 -34.55 12.67 31.38
CA ILE A 83 -36.02 12.73 31.35
C ILE A 83 -36.56 11.91 32.52
N VAL A 84 -36.66 12.54 33.68
CA VAL A 84 -37.60 12.13 34.73
C VAL A 84 -38.93 12.85 34.43
N PRO A 85 -40.01 12.17 34.03
CA PRO A 85 -41.33 12.72 34.20
C PRO A 85 -41.70 12.56 35.67
N SER A 86 -41.72 13.71 36.33
CA SER A 86 -42.30 13.93 37.65
C SER A 86 -43.69 13.29 37.75
N ASP A 87 -43.92 12.71 38.92
CA ASP A 87 -45.20 12.29 39.49
C ASP A 87 -46.36 13.25 39.13
N SER A 88 -47.51 12.72 38.72
CA SER A 88 -48.80 13.44 38.77
C SER A 88 -49.95 12.45 38.88
N LYS A 89 -50.62 12.55 40.03
CA LYS A 89 -51.79 11.80 40.46
C LYS A 89 -52.99 12.03 39.56
N GLU A 90 -53.84 11.00 39.41
CA GLU A 90 -55.29 11.07 39.59
C GLU A 90 -55.87 9.68 39.87
#